data_AF-A0A7L0IK94-F1
#
_entry.id   AF-A0A7L0IK94-F1
#
_cell.length_a   1.000
_cell.length_b   1.000
_cell.length_c   1.000
_cell.angle_alpha   90.00
_cell.angle_beta   90.00
_cell.angle_gamma   90.00
#
_symmetry.space_group_name_H-M   'P 1'
#
loop_
_entity.id
_entity.type
_entity.pdbx_description
1 polymer ?
#
loop_
_entity_poly.entity_id
_entity_poly.type
_entity_poly.pdbx_seq_one_letter_code
_entity_poly.pdbx_strand_id
1 'polypeptide(L)'
;ISRHAFPVLAAVRRRGLPGASSRWHQALGLGVALCAVPVVQQQGPVSLSNDALIRRAVSLVTDSTATLLSQTTYALIEALTEYTKAVYTLVSLYKQYSNLLGKMNSEEVDAVWQVVIGARVDVKTKQQEYLRLESSWMTALRLSEMAAEAAYQSGADQASVTARSHIQLVKSQVQEVRQLSQKAETKLAEAQTEELIKAQGEESSLPQGVLGNIDAGDDPYLRED
;
A
#
# COMPACT_ATOMS: atom_id res chain seq x y z
N ILE A 1 -22.57 -15.03 43.83
CA ILE A 1 -21.31 -15.41 44.50
C ILE A 1 -20.24 -14.43 44.01
N SER A 2 -19.38 -13.82 44.81
CA SER A 2 -19.44 -13.27 46.16
C SER A 2 -18.27 -12.28 46.17
N ARG A 3 -18.47 -11.07 46.69
CA ARG A 3 -17.38 -10.13 46.93
C ARG A 3 -16.42 -10.74 47.95
N HIS A 4 -15.11 -10.58 47.78
CA HIS A 4 -14.22 -10.44 48.93
C HIS A 4 -13.02 -9.56 48.59
N ALA A 5 -13.05 -8.37 49.18
CA ALA A 5 -11.88 -7.60 49.56
C ALA A 5 -11.28 -8.18 50.86
N PHE A 6 -10.08 -7.66 51.19
CA PHE A 6 -9.39 -7.64 52.49
C PHE A 6 -8.41 -8.80 52.79
N PRO A 7 -7.52 -8.67 53.80
CA PRO A 7 -6.61 -7.54 54.12
C PRO A 7 -5.20 -8.03 54.58
N VAL A 8 -4.40 -7.11 55.14
CA VAL A 8 -3.60 -7.25 56.39
C VAL A 8 -2.12 -6.88 56.28
N LEU A 9 -1.82 -5.75 56.93
CA LEU A 9 -0.56 -5.32 57.50
C LEU A 9 0.01 -6.33 58.49
N ALA A 10 1.33 -6.58 58.46
CA ALA A 10 2.08 -6.83 59.68
C ALA A 10 3.54 -6.41 59.54
N ALA A 11 3.97 -5.60 60.51
CA ALA A 11 5.28 -5.03 60.67
C ALA A 11 6.24 -5.99 61.42
N VAL A 12 7.44 -5.46 61.76
CA VAL A 12 8.37 -5.91 62.82
C VAL A 12 9.35 -7.00 62.37
N ARG A 13 10.67 -6.98 62.62
CA ARG A 13 11.66 -6.06 63.22
C ARG A 13 13.05 -6.75 63.11
N ARG A 14 14.12 -5.95 62.95
CA ARG A 14 15.56 -6.11 63.32
C ARG A 14 16.08 -7.55 63.54
N ARG A 15 17.27 -7.93 63.08
CA ARG A 15 18.59 -7.43 63.57
C ARG A 15 19.68 -8.32 62.95
N GLY A 16 20.86 -7.77 62.67
CA GLY A 16 22.09 -8.58 62.60
C GLY A 16 23.13 -8.11 61.57
N LEU A 17 24.07 -7.28 62.00
CA LEU A 17 25.45 -7.28 61.50
C LEU A 17 26.26 -8.21 62.41
N PRO A 18 27.28 -8.91 61.88
CA PRO A 18 28.67 -8.41 61.92
C PRO A 18 29.37 -8.67 60.56
N GLY A 19 30.46 -8.03 60.11
CA GLY A 19 31.56 -7.35 60.78
C GLY A 19 32.86 -7.98 60.24
N ALA A 20 33.63 -7.27 59.39
CA ALA A 20 35.07 -7.50 59.16
C ALA A 20 35.70 -6.40 58.27
N SER A 21 36.38 -5.45 58.94
CA SER A 21 37.73 -4.91 58.66
C SER A 21 38.20 -4.71 57.19
N SER A 22 38.69 -3.56 56.73
CA SER A 22 39.86 -2.87 57.30
C SER A 22 40.20 -1.53 56.59
N ARG A 23 40.66 -0.57 57.42
CA ARG A 23 41.77 0.39 57.23
C ARG A 23 41.70 1.60 56.26
N TRP A 24 41.52 2.76 56.90
CA TRP A 24 42.17 4.09 56.77
C TRP A 24 42.42 4.71 55.38
N HIS A 25 41.85 5.90 55.15
CA HIS A 25 42.58 7.17 55.27
C HIS A 25 41.59 8.30 55.61
N GLN A 26 41.98 9.14 56.58
CA GLN A 26 41.31 10.38 56.94
C GLN A 26 41.78 11.49 55.98
N ALA A 27 40.83 12.24 55.43
CA ALA A 27 41.08 13.59 54.93
C ALA A 27 39.96 14.49 55.46
N LEU A 28 40.26 15.17 56.57
CA LEU A 28 39.54 16.35 57.03
C LEU A 28 39.83 17.49 56.06
N GLY A 29 38.96 17.65 55.07
CA GLY A 29 38.89 18.84 54.23
C GLY A 29 37.62 19.60 54.55
N LEU A 30 37.75 20.70 55.29
CA LEU A 30 36.74 21.75 55.40
C LEU A 30 36.61 22.42 54.02
N GLY A 31 35.79 21.84 53.16
CA GLY A 31 35.29 22.47 51.96
C GLY A 31 33.79 22.60 52.09
N VAL A 32 33.29 23.85 52.19
CA VAL A 32 31.87 24.15 52.01
C VAL A 32 31.53 23.80 50.57
N ALA A 33 31.21 22.53 50.32
CA ALA A 33 30.50 22.15 49.12
C ALA A 33 29.09 22.70 49.30
N LEU A 34 28.87 23.92 48.79
CA LEU A 34 27.54 24.41 48.49
C LEU A 34 26.88 23.31 47.66
N CYS A 35 26.00 22.52 48.29
CA CYS A 35 25.10 21.65 47.58
C CYS A 35 24.22 22.57 46.73
N ALA A 36 24.64 22.82 45.49
CA ALA A 36 23.77 23.33 44.46
C ALA A 36 22.76 22.21 44.17
N VAL A 37 21.74 22.12 45.02
CA VAL A 37 20.52 21.40 44.70
C VAL A 37 20.00 22.08 43.44
N PRO A 38 19.82 21.37 42.31
CA PRO A 38 19.16 21.97 41.17
C PRO A 38 17.81 22.44 41.69
N VAL A 39 17.64 23.76 41.74
CA VAL A 39 16.35 24.36 42.03
C VAL A 39 15.45 23.84 40.92
N VAL A 40 14.60 22.88 41.27
CA VAL A 40 13.40 22.59 40.51
C VAL A 40 12.60 23.89 40.64
N GLN A 41 12.81 24.78 39.68
CA GLN A 41 11.92 25.89 39.48
C GLN A 41 10.58 25.23 39.17
N GLN A 42 9.72 25.23 40.18
CA GLN A 42 8.34 24.78 40.07
C GLN A 42 7.82 25.31 38.76
N GLN A 43 7.35 24.37 37.94
CA GLN A 43 6.64 24.62 36.70
C GLN A 43 5.74 25.83 36.92
N GLY A 44 6.09 26.96 36.31
CA GLY A 44 5.12 28.01 36.07
C GLY A 44 3.89 27.34 35.45
N PRO A 45 2.68 27.79 35.78
CA PRO A 45 1.44 27.16 35.33
C PRO A 45 1.58 26.88 33.84
N VAL A 46 1.45 25.60 33.43
CA VAL A 46 1.58 25.09 32.05
C VAL A 46 1.63 26.26 31.09
N SER A 47 2.84 26.73 30.76
CA SER A 47 2.98 28.03 30.14
C SER A 47 2.22 27.97 28.83
N LEU A 48 1.13 28.75 28.76
CA LEU A 48 0.41 29.06 27.54
C LEU A 48 1.30 29.94 26.65
N SER A 49 2.59 29.62 26.54
CA SER A 49 3.48 30.27 25.61
C SER A 49 3.07 29.85 24.21
N ASN A 50 3.19 30.77 23.26
CA ASN A 50 2.90 30.49 21.86
C ASN A 50 3.71 29.27 21.37
N ASP A 51 4.95 29.10 21.82
CA ASP A 51 5.78 27.94 21.48
C ASP A 51 5.22 26.60 21.96
N ALA A 52 4.67 26.54 23.18
CA ALA A 52 4.06 25.32 23.70
C ALA A 52 2.77 24.97 22.92
N LEU A 53 1.98 25.98 22.57
CA LEU A 53 0.79 25.81 21.72
C LEU A 53 1.16 25.36 20.30
N ILE A 54 2.21 25.95 19.71
CA ILE A 54 2.73 25.58 18.38
C ILE A 54 3.21 24.13 18.39
N ARG A 55 4.04 23.72 19.36
CA ARG A 55 4.51 22.33 19.48
C ARG A 55 3.35 21.33 19.62
N ARG A 56 2.31 21.69 20.38
CA ARG A 56 1.11 20.86 20.51
C ARG A 56 0.33 20.76 19.20
N ALA A 57 0.12 21.88 18.51
CA ALA A 57 -0.56 21.90 17.22
C ALA A 57 0.19 21.05 16.18
N VAL A 58 1.52 21.18 16.14
CA VAL A 58 2.40 20.38 15.30
C VAL A 58 2.29 18.89 15.63
N SER A 59 2.34 18.49 16.91
CA SER A 59 2.17 17.08 17.31
C SER A 59 0.85 16.51 16.80
N LEU A 60 -0.25 17.26 16.97
CA LEU A 60 -1.57 16.85 16.47
C LEU A 60 -1.60 16.71 14.94
N VAL A 61 -0.97 17.64 14.22
CA VAL A 61 -0.87 17.59 12.75
C VAL A 61 -0.01 16.40 12.33
N THR A 62 1.11 16.13 12.97
CA THR A 62 1.97 14.97 12.68
C THR A 62 1.24 13.66 12.93
N ASP A 63 0.55 13.50 14.06
CA ASP A 63 -0.20 12.27 14.38
C ASP A 63 -1.38 12.06 13.41
N SER A 64 -2.12 13.13 13.10
CA SER A 64 -3.26 13.08 12.18
C SER A 64 -2.81 12.77 10.74
N THR A 65 -1.72 13.37 10.27
CA THR A 65 -1.19 13.12 8.92
C THR A 65 -0.57 11.73 8.82
N ALA A 66 0.10 11.24 9.87
CA ALA A 66 0.57 9.86 9.93
C ALA A 66 -0.60 8.86 9.80
N THR A 67 -1.70 9.09 10.53
CA THR A 67 -2.91 8.25 10.43
C THR A 67 -3.51 8.28 9.03
N LEU A 68 -3.69 9.49 8.46
CA LEU A 68 -4.22 9.65 7.09
C LEU A 68 -3.32 8.96 6.06
N LEU A 69 -2.00 9.07 6.20
CA LEU A 69 -1.04 8.43 5.32
C LEU A 69 -1.13 6.90 5.40
N SER A 70 -1.22 6.33 6.60
CA SER A 70 -1.39 4.88 6.76
C SER A 70 -2.69 4.38 6.11
N GLN A 71 -3.80 5.10 6.33
CA GLN A 71 -5.11 4.71 5.78
C GLN A 71 -5.15 4.80 4.25
N THR A 72 -4.65 5.88 3.68
CA THR A 72 -4.58 6.05 2.22
C THR A 72 -3.58 5.07 1.58
N THR A 73 -2.49 4.72 2.28
CA THR A 73 -1.55 3.69 1.83
C THR A 73 -2.22 2.32 1.77
N TYR A 74 -2.95 1.94 2.83
CA TYR A 74 -3.68 0.68 2.87
C TYR A 74 -4.71 0.60 1.73
N ALA A 75 -5.55 1.62 1.58
CA ALA A 75 -6.58 1.67 0.54
C ALA A 75 -5.97 1.59 -0.88
N LEU A 76 -4.85 2.28 -1.11
CA LEU A 76 -4.15 2.22 -2.40
C LEU A 76 -3.56 0.83 -2.68
N ILE A 77 -2.92 0.20 -1.69
CA ILE A 77 -2.37 -1.15 -1.83
C ILE A 77 -3.48 -2.16 -2.13
N GLU A 78 -4.61 -2.07 -1.43
CA GLU A 78 -5.78 -2.92 -1.69
C GLU A 78 -6.30 -2.72 -3.11
N ALA A 79 -6.49 -1.48 -3.55
CA ALA A 79 -6.99 -1.18 -4.89
C ALA A 79 -6.02 -1.63 -6.00
N LEU A 80 -4.71 -1.44 -5.82
CA LEU A 80 -3.69 -1.96 -6.74
C LEU A 80 -3.69 -3.49 -6.79
N THR A 81 -3.92 -4.14 -5.66
CA THR A 81 -3.99 -5.60 -5.57
C THR A 81 -5.22 -6.13 -6.31
N GLU A 82 -6.38 -5.51 -6.12
CA GLU A 82 -7.62 -5.86 -6.83
C GLU A 82 -7.51 -5.60 -8.33
N TYR A 83 -6.91 -4.48 -8.74
CA TYR A 83 -6.58 -4.22 -10.13
C TYR A 83 -5.66 -5.29 -10.72
N THR A 84 -4.59 -5.65 -10.01
CA THR A 84 -3.64 -6.69 -10.45
C THR A 84 -4.35 -8.04 -10.63
N LYS A 85 -5.26 -8.41 -9.72
CA LYS A 85 -6.09 -9.63 -9.86
C LYS A 85 -6.97 -9.58 -11.10
N ALA A 86 -7.68 -8.48 -11.34
CA ALA A 86 -8.51 -8.30 -12.53
C ALA A 86 -7.70 -8.44 -13.82
N VAL A 87 -6.49 -7.88 -13.87
CA VAL A 87 -5.56 -8.03 -14.99
C VAL A 87 -5.17 -9.50 -15.20
N TYR A 88 -4.82 -10.24 -14.14
CA TYR A 88 -4.50 -11.67 -14.25
C TYR A 88 -5.69 -12.54 -14.68
N THR A 89 -6.90 -12.20 -14.24
CA THR A 89 -8.13 -12.83 -14.74
C THR A 89 -8.24 -12.63 -16.24
N LEU A 90 -8.06 -11.39 -16.72
CA LEU A 90 -8.12 -11.08 -18.15
C LEU A 90 -7.02 -11.81 -18.95
N VAL A 91 -5.78 -11.87 -18.44
CA VAL A 91 -4.69 -12.67 -19.03
C VAL A 91 -5.12 -14.13 -19.20
N SER A 92 -5.73 -14.71 -18.16
CA SER A 92 -6.14 -16.12 -18.16
C SER A 92 -7.25 -16.38 -19.18
N LEU A 93 -8.17 -15.43 -19.35
CA LEU A 93 -9.23 -15.51 -20.35
C LEU A 93 -8.67 -15.45 -21.78
N TYR A 94 -7.75 -14.54 -22.08
CA TYR A 94 -7.09 -14.50 -23.39
C TYR A 94 -6.36 -15.79 -23.71
N LYS A 95 -5.61 -16.35 -22.75
CA LYS A 95 -4.91 -17.62 -22.94
C LYS A 95 -5.87 -18.78 -23.20
N GLN A 96 -7.00 -18.82 -22.49
CA GLN A 96 -8.03 -19.85 -22.70
C GLN A 96 -8.68 -19.70 -24.07
N TYR A 97 -9.09 -18.48 -24.45
CA TYR A 97 -9.63 -18.17 -25.76
C TYR A 97 -8.67 -18.65 -26.88
N SER A 98 -7.40 -18.25 -26.80
CA SER A 98 -6.35 -18.66 -27.73
C SER A 98 -6.07 -20.17 -27.80
N ASN A 99 -6.51 -20.96 -26.83
CA ASN A 99 -6.35 -22.42 -26.82
C ASN A 99 -7.58 -23.15 -27.36
N LEU A 100 -8.73 -22.46 -27.39
CA LEU A 100 -10.03 -22.96 -27.81
C LEU A 100 -10.43 -22.45 -29.21
N LEU A 101 -9.66 -21.50 -29.76
CA LEU A 101 -9.59 -21.20 -31.18
C LEU A 101 -9.56 -22.50 -32.01
N GLY A 102 -10.42 -22.55 -33.04
CA GLY A 102 -10.66 -23.72 -33.89
C GLY A 102 -11.38 -24.93 -33.24
N LYS A 103 -11.68 -24.92 -31.93
CA LYS A 103 -12.27 -26.06 -31.19
C LYS A 103 -13.68 -25.81 -30.67
N MET A 104 -14.20 -24.60 -30.86
CA MET A 104 -15.51 -24.16 -30.41
C MET A 104 -16.40 -23.82 -31.61
N ASN A 105 -17.71 -23.96 -31.44
CA ASN A 105 -18.66 -23.41 -32.40
C ASN A 105 -18.80 -21.88 -32.22
N SER A 106 -19.44 -21.21 -33.19
CA SER A 106 -19.54 -19.74 -33.18
C SER A 106 -20.26 -19.16 -31.95
N GLU A 107 -21.25 -19.86 -31.38
CA GLU A 107 -21.98 -19.42 -30.20
C GLU A 107 -21.10 -19.49 -28.94
N GLU A 108 -20.33 -20.56 -28.81
CA GLU A 108 -19.37 -20.74 -27.72
C GLU A 108 -18.24 -19.69 -27.76
N VAL A 109 -17.73 -19.39 -28.96
CA VAL A 109 -16.73 -18.33 -29.17
C VAL A 109 -17.27 -16.97 -28.75
N ASP A 110 -18.50 -16.60 -29.16
CA ASP A 110 -19.12 -15.34 -28.78
C ASP A 110 -19.35 -15.27 -27.25
N ALA A 111 -19.83 -16.35 -26.63
CA ALA A 111 -20.03 -16.41 -25.19
C ALA A 111 -18.72 -16.18 -24.41
N VAL A 112 -17.62 -16.81 -24.80
CA VAL A 112 -16.29 -16.58 -24.19
C VAL A 112 -15.84 -15.14 -24.44
N TRP A 113 -16.07 -14.61 -25.63
CA TRP A 113 -15.69 -13.24 -25.96
C TRP A 113 -16.46 -12.19 -25.14
N GLN A 114 -17.76 -12.40 -24.87
CA GLN A 114 -18.52 -11.53 -23.97
C GLN A 114 -17.94 -11.51 -22.55
N VAL A 115 -17.45 -12.65 -22.04
CA VAL A 115 -16.75 -12.72 -20.75
C VAL A 115 -15.44 -11.92 -20.78
N VAL A 116 -14.68 -11.99 -21.88
CA VAL A 116 -13.47 -11.16 -22.08
C VAL A 116 -13.81 -9.67 -22.06
N ILE A 117 -14.88 -9.25 -22.73
CA ILE A 117 -15.35 -7.86 -22.73
C ILE A 117 -15.71 -7.42 -21.31
N GLY A 118 -16.47 -8.23 -20.58
CA GLY A 118 -16.82 -7.95 -19.17
C GLY A 118 -15.58 -7.78 -18.29
N ALA A 119 -14.60 -8.68 -18.43
CA ALA A 119 -13.33 -8.58 -17.70
C ALA A 119 -12.53 -7.32 -18.08
N ARG A 120 -12.53 -6.88 -19.34
CA ARG A 120 -11.91 -5.61 -19.76
C ARG A 120 -12.57 -4.41 -19.10
N VAL A 121 -13.89 -4.42 -18.95
CA VAL A 121 -14.61 -3.37 -18.22
C VAL A 121 -14.21 -3.35 -16.75
N ASP A 122 -14.17 -4.51 -16.09
CA ASP A 122 -13.76 -4.61 -14.69
C ASP A 122 -12.32 -4.09 -14.48
N VAL A 123 -11.37 -4.48 -15.34
CA VAL A 123 -9.99 -3.95 -15.33
C VAL A 123 -9.98 -2.42 -15.41
N LYS A 124 -10.78 -1.81 -16.29
CA LYS A 124 -10.88 -0.34 -16.40
C LYS A 124 -11.49 0.30 -15.15
N THR A 125 -12.53 -0.29 -14.58
CA THR A 125 -13.16 0.20 -13.35
C THR A 125 -12.18 0.16 -12.19
N LYS A 126 -11.46 -0.96 -12.00
CA LYS A 126 -10.42 -1.09 -10.97
C LYS A 126 -9.25 -0.15 -11.22
N GLN A 127 -8.91 0.10 -12.49
CA GLN A 127 -7.88 1.07 -12.85
C GLN A 127 -8.24 2.48 -12.39
N GLN A 128 -9.46 2.91 -12.71
CA GLN A 128 -9.94 4.23 -12.31
C GLN A 128 -9.95 4.39 -10.79
N GLU A 129 -10.35 3.35 -10.06
CA GLU A 129 -10.39 3.39 -8.60
C GLU A 129 -9.00 3.47 -7.97
N TYR A 130 -8.01 2.69 -8.45
CA TYR A 130 -6.65 2.81 -7.92
C TYR A 130 -6.06 4.19 -8.21
N LEU A 131 -6.31 4.78 -9.40
CA LEU A 131 -5.79 6.11 -9.75
C LEU A 131 -6.39 7.20 -8.86
N ARG A 132 -7.68 7.07 -8.51
CA ARG A 132 -8.36 7.96 -7.57
C ARG A 132 -7.73 7.88 -6.17
N LEU A 133 -7.49 6.67 -5.67
CA LEU A 133 -6.87 6.44 -4.37
C LEU A 133 -5.39 6.84 -4.36
N GLU A 134 -4.70 6.72 -5.49
CA GLU A 134 -3.32 7.19 -5.64
C GLU A 134 -3.22 8.71 -5.48
N SER A 135 -4.15 9.45 -6.10
CA SER A 135 -4.23 10.91 -5.91
C SER A 135 -4.45 11.30 -4.45
N SER A 136 -5.32 10.57 -3.75
CA SER A 136 -5.55 10.75 -2.30
C SER A 136 -4.29 10.46 -1.49
N TRP A 137 -3.61 9.34 -1.77
CA TRP A 137 -2.36 8.97 -1.12
C TRP A 137 -1.24 9.98 -1.35
N MET A 138 -1.05 10.47 -2.59
CA MET A 138 -0.08 11.52 -2.90
C MET A 138 -0.34 12.81 -2.11
N THR A 139 -1.62 13.13 -1.88
CA THR A 139 -2.00 14.29 -1.06
C THR A 139 -1.64 14.06 0.42
N ALA A 140 -1.99 12.90 0.98
CA ALA A 140 -1.62 12.52 2.35
C ALA A 140 -0.10 12.50 2.58
N LEU A 141 0.64 12.05 1.57
CA LEU A 141 2.10 12.01 1.55
C LEU A 141 2.69 13.43 1.67
N ARG A 142 2.22 14.37 0.82
CA ARG A 142 2.67 15.77 0.86
C ARG A 142 2.31 16.46 2.18
N LEU A 143 1.09 16.21 2.70
CA LEU A 143 0.69 16.72 4.02
C LEU A 143 1.62 16.20 5.13
N SER A 144 2.00 14.93 5.08
CA SER A 144 2.93 14.33 6.03
C SER A 144 4.35 14.90 5.90
N GLU A 145 4.82 15.16 4.68
CA GLU A 145 6.11 15.83 4.42
C GLU A 145 6.13 17.24 5.03
N MET A 146 5.06 18.01 4.84
CA MET A 146 4.91 19.33 5.47
C MET A 146 4.81 19.25 7.00
N ALA A 147 4.09 18.26 7.54
CA ALA A 147 4.00 18.04 8.98
C ALA A 147 5.35 17.68 9.61
N ALA A 148 6.14 16.85 8.92
CA ALA A 148 7.49 16.51 9.36
C ALA A 148 8.43 17.73 9.36
N GLU A 149 8.27 18.62 8.39
CA GLU A 149 9.04 19.87 8.32
C GLU A 149 8.62 20.85 9.42
N ALA A 150 7.32 21.01 9.68
CA ALA A 150 6.83 21.83 10.78
C ALA A 150 7.26 21.28 12.16
N ALA A 151 7.33 19.95 12.31
CA ALA A 151 7.90 19.29 13.48
C ALA A 151 9.37 19.65 13.67
N TYR A 152 10.16 19.66 12.60
CA TYR A 152 11.55 20.07 12.67
C TYR A 152 11.69 21.55 13.07
N GLN A 153 10.96 22.44 12.41
CA GLN A 153 11.04 23.89 12.64
C GLN A 153 10.57 24.31 14.04
N SER A 154 9.68 23.55 14.67
CA SER A 154 9.23 23.78 16.05
C SER A 154 10.11 23.11 17.11
N GLY A 155 11.22 22.47 16.71
CA GLY A 155 12.14 21.78 17.61
C GLY A 155 11.61 20.45 18.16
N ALA A 156 10.71 19.79 17.43
CA ALA A 156 10.21 18.45 17.70
C ALA A 156 10.92 17.42 16.79
N ASP A 157 12.25 17.35 16.91
CA ASP A 157 13.12 16.57 16.01
C ASP A 157 12.75 15.09 15.93
N GLN A 158 12.40 14.48 17.07
CA GLN A 158 11.99 13.07 17.11
C GLN A 158 10.73 12.82 16.28
N ALA A 159 9.71 13.68 16.40
CA ALA A 159 8.49 13.57 15.61
C ALA A 159 8.76 13.76 14.11
N SER A 160 9.67 14.68 13.77
CA SER A 160 10.11 14.88 12.38
C SER A 160 10.79 13.64 11.79
N VAL A 161 11.75 13.06 12.52
CA VAL A 161 12.45 11.84 12.09
C VAL A 161 11.49 10.68 11.93
N THR A 162 10.61 10.45 12.92
CA THR A 162 9.59 9.39 12.86
C THR A 162 8.67 9.57 11.65
N ALA A 163 8.18 10.78 11.40
CA ALA A 163 7.32 11.06 10.24
C ALA A 163 8.05 10.80 8.92
N ARG A 164 9.32 11.24 8.79
CA ARG A 164 10.14 10.98 7.59
C ARG A 164 10.40 9.49 7.38
N SER A 165 10.72 8.74 8.42
CA SER A 165 10.87 7.28 8.33
C SER A 165 9.59 6.60 7.87
N HIS A 166 8.43 7.01 8.42
CA HIS A 166 7.13 6.49 8.00
C HIS A 166 6.84 6.79 6.52
N ILE A 167 7.12 8.01 6.06
CA ILE A 167 7.00 8.43 4.65
C ILE A 167 7.83 7.52 3.72
N GLN A 168 9.08 7.22 4.09
CA GLN A 168 9.94 6.35 3.28
C GLN A 168 9.43 4.91 3.23
N LEU A 169 8.97 4.38 4.36
CA LEU A 169 8.40 3.03 4.44
C LEU A 169 7.20 2.88 3.50
N VAL A 170 6.21 3.79 3.59
CA VAL A 170 5.00 3.68 2.77
C VAL A 170 5.30 3.88 1.28
N LYS A 171 6.27 4.75 0.93
CA LYS A 171 6.75 4.89 -0.46
C LYS A 171 7.29 3.56 -1.00
N SER A 172 8.10 2.85 -0.22
CA SER A 172 8.63 1.53 -0.60
C SER A 172 7.51 0.52 -0.81
N GLN A 173 6.57 0.42 0.14
CA GLN A 173 5.46 -0.53 0.07
C GLN A 173 4.58 -0.31 -1.17
N VAL A 174 4.20 0.93 -1.45
CA VAL A 174 3.39 1.26 -2.64
C VAL A 174 4.17 0.94 -3.92
N GLN A 175 5.47 1.21 -3.94
CA GLN A 175 6.31 0.93 -5.11
C GLN A 175 6.42 -0.57 -5.40
N GLU A 176 6.59 -1.41 -4.38
CA GLU A 176 6.63 -2.87 -4.53
C GLU A 176 5.34 -3.41 -5.15
N VAL A 177 4.17 -2.98 -4.64
CA VAL A 177 2.87 -3.42 -5.17
C VAL A 177 2.64 -2.91 -6.59
N ARG A 178 3.07 -1.67 -6.90
CA ARG A 178 3.02 -1.13 -8.26
C ARG A 178 3.85 -1.95 -9.24
N GLN A 179 5.03 -2.43 -8.87
CA GLN A 179 5.84 -3.28 -9.73
C GLN A 179 5.13 -4.60 -10.07
N LEU A 180 4.38 -5.16 -9.11
CA LEU A 180 3.57 -6.36 -9.36
C LEU A 180 2.44 -6.10 -10.37
N SER A 181 1.78 -4.95 -10.27
CA SER A 181 0.77 -4.50 -11.22
C SER A 181 1.36 -4.35 -12.63
N GLN A 182 2.49 -3.65 -12.76
CA GLN A 182 3.17 -3.45 -14.05
C GLN A 182 3.57 -4.80 -14.70
N LYS A 183 4.05 -5.75 -13.89
CA LYS A 183 4.36 -7.10 -14.38
C LYS A 183 3.11 -7.82 -14.90
N ALA A 184 1.95 -7.63 -14.27
CA ALA A 184 0.69 -8.19 -14.75
C ALA A 184 0.26 -7.54 -16.07
N GLU A 185 0.42 -6.22 -16.21
CA GLU A 185 0.16 -5.48 -17.45
C GLU A 185 1.05 -5.95 -18.61
N THR A 186 2.33 -6.20 -18.36
CA THR A 186 3.24 -6.78 -19.38
C THR A 186 2.73 -8.14 -19.86
N LYS A 187 2.33 -9.03 -18.95
CA LYS A 187 1.75 -10.32 -19.31
C LYS A 187 0.42 -10.21 -20.06
N LEU A 188 -0.36 -9.17 -19.78
CA LEU A 188 -1.58 -8.89 -20.52
C LEU A 188 -1.27 -8.48 -21.97
N ALA A 189 -0.28 -7.62 -22.17
CA ALA A 189 0.18 -7.25 -23.51
C ALA A 189 0.68 -8.48 -24.29
N GLU A 190 1.49 -9.34 -23.65
CA GLU A 190 1.96 -10.61 -24.25
C GLU A 190 0.78 -11.50 -24.66
N ALA A 191 -0.17 -11.75 -23.77
CA ALA A 191 -1.33 -12.60 -24.05
C ALA A 191 -2.22 -12.04 -25.18
N GLN A 192 -2.36 -10.71 -25.27
CA GLN A 192 -3.07 -10.05 -26.38
C GLN A 192 -2.33 -10.22 -27.70
N THR A 193 -1.01 -10.11 -27.72
CA THR A 193 -0.23 -10.34 -28.96
C THR A 193 -0.27 -11.79 -29.42
N GLU A 194 -0.22 -12.75 -28.50
CA GLU A 194 -0.32 -14.19 -28.82
C GLU A 194 -1.68 -14.55 -29.42
N GLU A 195 -2.76 -13.96 -28.91
CA GLU A 195 -4.12 -14.16 -29.42
C GLU A 195 -4.26 -13.66 -30.85
N LEU A 196 -3.82 -12.43 -31.13
CA LEU A 196 -3.89 -11.83 -32.47
C LEU A 196 -3.12 -12.66 -33.51
N ILE A 197 -1.93 -13.15 -33.17
CA ILE A 197 -1.11 -13.97 -34.08
C ILE A 197 -1.81 -15.30 -34.39
N LYS A 198 -2.43 -15.95 -33.39
CA LYS A 198 -3.15 -17.22 -33.59
C LYS A 198 -4.43 -17.03 -34.39
N ALA A 199 -5.21 -16.00 -34.10
CA ALA A 199 -6.43 -15.68 -34.85
C ALA A 199 -6.14 -15.46 -36.35
N GLN A 200 -5.08 -14.72 -36.67
CA GLN A 200 -4.63 -14.53 -38.06
C GLN A 200 -4.12 -15.82 -38.71
N GLY A 201 -3.46 -16.68 -37.94
CA GLY A 201 -2.98 -17.99 -38.41
C GLY A 201 -4.14 -18.94 -38.78
N GLU A 202 -5.23 -18.94 -38.00
CA GLU A 202 -6.41 -19.77 -38.28
C GLU A 202 -7.22 -19.23 -39.47
N GLU A 203 -7.39 -17.91 -39.61
CA GLU A 203 -8.03 -17.32 -40.80
C GLU A 203 -7.25 -17.64 -42.09
N SER A 204 -5.92 -17.69 -42.02
CA SER A 204 -5.04 -18.04 -43.15
C SER A 204 -4.98 -19.56 -43.44
N SER A 205 -5.34 -20.40 -42.46
CA SER A 205 -5.33 -21.86 -42.56
C SER A 205 -6.65 -22.45 -43.08
N LEU A 206 -7.67 -21.62 -43.29
CA LEU A 206 -8.86 -22.02 -44.02
C LEU A 206 -8.48 -22.29 -45.48
N PRO A 207 -8.83 -23.45 -46.05
CA PRO A 207 -8.46 -23.75 -47.43
C PRO A 207 -9.12 -22.71 -48.36
N GLN A 208 -8.30 -22.07 -49.19
CA GLN A 208 -8.73 -21.47 -50.45
C GLN A 208 -9.26 -22.59 -51.35
N GLY A 209 -10.50 -23.02 -51.08
CA GLY A 209 -11.07 -24.20 -51.70
C GLY A 209 -12.58 -24.23 -51.46
N VAL A 210 -13.31 -23.85 -52.51
CA VAL A 210 -14.76 -24.03 -52.71
C VAL A 210 -15.64 -22.88 -52.16
N LEU A 211 -15.69 -21.79 -52.92
CA LEU A 211 -16.91 -21.20 -53.52
C LEU A 211 -16.46 -20.45 -54.80
N GLY A 212 -16.53 -20.96 -56.03
CA GLY A 212 -17.15 -22.20 -56.46
C GLY A 212 -18.68 -22.20 -56.35
N ASN A 213 -19.34 -21.05 -56.56
CA ASN A 213 -20.74 -20.90 -57.03
C ASN A 213 -21.24 -19.46 -56.84
N ILE A 214 -20.82 -18.59 -57.76
CA ILE A 214 -21.59 -17.45 -58.29
C ILE A 214 -21.26 -17.57 -59.79
N ASP A 215 -22.07 -18.20 -60.63
CA ASP A 215 -23.37 -17.73 -61.06
C ASP A 215 -24.06 -18.89 -61.82
N ALA A 216 -25.19 -19.38 -61.32
CA ALA A 216 -26.17 -20.04 -62.16
C ALA A 216 -27.05 -18.92 -62.72
N GLY A 217 -26.49 -18.19 -63.67
CA GLY A 217 -27.12 -17.11 -64.42
C GLY A 217 -26.75 -17.33 -65.88
N ASP A 218 -27.78 -17.44 -66.72
CA ASP A 218 -27.70 -17.68 -68.15
C ASP A 218 -26.57 -16.87 -68.84
N ASP A 219 -25.66 -17.56 -69.52
CA ASP A 219 -24.83 -16.95 -70.57
C ASP A 219 -25.49 -17.25 -71.94
N PRO A 220 -26.27 -16.31 -72.52
CA PRO A 220 -26.98 -16.51 -73.76
C PRO A 220 -26.09 -16.39 -75.02
N TYR A 221 -24.76 -16.26 -74.91
CA TYR A 221 -23.89 -15.98 -76.06
C TYR A 221 -22.98 -17.14 -76.51
N LEU A 222 -23.19 -18.37 -76.03
CA LEU A 222 -22.34 -19.53 -76.36
C LEU A 222 -23.06 -20.69 -77.08
N ARG A 223 -23.98 -20.40 -78.00
CA ARG A 223 -24.42 -21.41 -78.99
C ARG A 223 -24.39 -20.84 -80.40
N GLU A 224 -23.25 -21.00 -81.05
CA GLU A 224 -23.15 -21.04 -82.52
C GLU A 224 -22.47 -22.37 -82.89
N ASP A 225 -23.26 -23.28 -83.47
CA ASP A 225 -22.97 -24.20 -84.58
C ASP A 225 -24.08 -25.26 -84.71
#